data_AF-A0A9P7P704-F1
#
_entry.id   AF-A0A9P7P704-F1
#
_cell.length_a   1.000
_cell.length_b   1.000
_cell.length_c   1.000
_cell.angle_alpha   90.00
_cell.angle_beta   90.00
_cell.angle_gamma   90.00
#
_symmetry.space_group_name_H-M   'P 1'
#
loop_
_entity.id
_entity.type
_entity.pdbx_description
1 polymer ?
#
loop_
_entity_poly.entity_id
_entity_poly.type
_entity_poly.pdbx_seq_one_letter_code
_entity_poly.pdbx_strand_id
1 'polypeptide(L)'
;STWSGAAIQSYNTNAASWALAKYLYGAGGTYYLVPLGLAVGAGIVAIHRILSHFVPKIRGFALTEVNMPQLIQWAGYIPYNQSQTCIIFSGMIAGFFAQFYLRNYKPRIFKDYMYLVTGAFDGASLFVLFILSFSVFGAGGRTVPFPAWWGNSATGNLDHCPSAE
;
A
#
# COMPACT_ATOMS: atom_id res chain seq x y z
N SER A 1 -15.64 -7.80 10.31
CA SER A 1 -14.69 -7.21 11.25
C SER A 1 -14.31 -8.26 12.27
N THR A 2 -13.02 -8.46 12.51
CA THR A 2 -12.62 -8.97 13.82
C THR A 2 -11.50 -8.11 14.37
N TRP A 3 -10.29 -8.01 13.82
CA TRP A 3 -9.32 -7.00 14.30
C TRP A 3 -8.68 -6.09 13.23
N SER A 4 -8.65 -6.49 11.96
CA SER A 4 -8.51 -5.58 10.81
C SER A 4 -8.81 -6.38 9.55
N GLY A 5 -10.04 -6.27 9.06
CA GLY A 5 -10.46 -6.90 7.81
C GLY A 5 -10.08 -6.10 6.57
N ALA A 6 -9.43 -4.94 6.73
CA ALA A 6 -9.20 -3.99 5.65
C ALA A 6 -8.37 -4.60 4.50
N ALA A 7 -7.39 -5.44 4.81
CA ALA A 7 -6.61 -6.15 3.79
C ALA A 7 -7.48 -7.14 3.00
N ILE A 8 -8.25 -7.98 3.68
CA ILE A 8 -9.15 -8.96 3.04
C ILE A 8 -10.28 -8.25 2.28
N GLN A 9 -10.79 -7.16 2.83
CA GLN A 9 -11.79 -6.31 2.17
C GLN A 9 -11.21 -5.63 0.94
N SER A 10 -9.97 -5.15 0.97
CA SER A 10 -9.27 -4.61 -0.21
C SER A 10 -9.12 -5.68 -1.31
N TYR A 11 -8.71 -6.91 -0.94
CA TYR A 11 -8.63 -8.01 -1.91
C TYR A 11 -9.99 -8.36 -2.51
N ASN A 12 -11.04 -8.45 -1.71
CA ASN A 12 -12.39 -8.72 -2.19
C ASN A 12 -12.94 -7.58 -3.06
N THR A 13 -12.69 -6.32 -2.67
CA THR A 13 -13.08 -5.15 -3.47
C THR A 13 -12.34 -5.14 -4.81
N ASN A 14 -11.04 -5.42 -4.84
CA ASN A 14 -10.27 -5.53 -6.07
C ASN A 14 -10.79 -6.66 -6.96
N ALA A 15 -10.99 -7.86 -6.40
CA ALA A 15 -11.55 -8.99 -7.14
C ALA A 15 -12.94 -8.69 -7.72
N ALA A 16 -13.84 -8.09 -6.92
CA ALA A 16 -15.17 -7.70 -7.37
C ALA A 16 -15.11 -6.62 -8.45
N SER A 17 -14.21 -5.64 -8.32
CA SER A 17 -14.05 -4.55 -9.28
C SER A 17 -13.63 -5.06 -10.66
N TRP A 18 -12.72 -6.03 -10.70
CA TRP A 18 -12.27 -6.66 -11.95
C TRP A 18 -13.27 -7.69 -12.48
N ALA A 19 -13.96 -8.44 -11.63
CA ALA A 19 -15.00 -9.38 -12.05
C ALA A 19 -16.23 -8.67 -12.64
N LEU A 20 -16.61 -7.50 -12.11
CA LEU A 20 -17.70 -6.64 -12.61
C LEU A 20 -17.19 -5.51 -13.52
N ALA A 21 -15.97 -5.62 -14.05
CA ALA A 21 -15.33 -4.58 -14.86
C ALA A 21 -16.21 -4.07 -16.01
N LYS A 22 -16.99 -4.95 -16.66
CA LYS A 22 -17.90 -4.56 -17.75
C LYS A 22 -18.96 -3.53 -17.32
N TYR A 23 -19.47 -3.65 -16.09
CA TYR A 23 -20.50 -2.77 -15.55
C TYR A 23 -19.90 -1.53 -14.88
N LEU A 24 -18.70 -1.66 -14.31
CA LEU A 24 -18.02 -0.59 -13.59
C LEU A 24 -17.26 0.37 -14.52
N TYR A 25 -16.58 -0.19 -15.53
CA TYR A 25 -15.66 0.52 -16.43
C TYR A 25 -16.19 0.66 -17.86
N GLY A 26 -17.39 0.13 -18.15
CA GLY A 26 -18.04 0.27 -19.44
C GLY A 26 -18.42 1.73 -19.77
N ALA A 27 -18.67 2.03 -21.05
CA ALA A 27 -19.10 3.35 -21.50
C ALA A 27 -20.44 3.74 -20.82
N GLY A 28 -20.38 4.72 -19.91
CA GLY A 28 -21.52 5.16 -19.08
C GLY A 28 -21.50 4.68 -17.62
N GLY A 29 -20.54 3.83 -17.22
CA GLY A 29 -20.33 3.43 -15.83
C GLY A 29 -19.72 4.55 -14.99
N THR A 30 -19.91 4.53 -13.67
CA THR A 30 -19.39 5.53 -12.74
C THR A 30 -17.87 5.64 -12.74
N TYR A 31 -17.15 4.57 -13.12
CA TYR A 31 -15.68 4.50 -13.10
C TYR A 31 -15.04 4.38 -14.50
N TYR A 32 -15.72 4.80 -15.56
CA TYR A 32 -15.22 4.73 -16.95
C TYR A 32 -13.83 5.39 -17.16
N LEU A 33 -13.45 6.33 -16.30
CA LEU A 33 -12.18 7.05 -16.36
C LEU A 33 -10.99 6.19 -15.88
N VAL A 34 -11.22 5.12 -15.11
CA VAL A 34 -10.15 4.30 -14.53
C VAL A 34 -9.30 3.61 -15.61
N PRO A 35 -9.87 2.93 -16.62
CA PRO A 35 -9.07 2.40 -17.75
C PRO A 35 -8.35 3.48 -18.56
N LEU A 36 -8.95 4.66 -18.72
CA LEU A 36 -8.31 5.79 -19.39
C LEU A 36 -7.09 6.28 -18.60
N GLY A 37 -7.16 6.27 -17.27
CA GLY A 37 -6.03 6.58 -16.38
C GLY A 37 -4.83 5.65 -16.59
N LEU A 38 -5.06 4.36 -16.85
CA LEU A 38 -3.98 3.41 -17.20
C LEU A 38 -3.30 3.80 -18.52
N ALA A 39 -4.08 4.17 -19.54
CA ALA A 39 -3.54 4.63 -20.82
C ALA A 39 -2.77 5.95 -20.68
N VAL A 40 -3.27 6.89 -19.88
CA VAL A 40 -2.59 8.15 -19.57
C VAL A 40 -1.27 7.89 -18.83
N GLY A 41 -1.27 7.02 -17.82
CA GLY A 41 -0.06 6.64 -17.11
C GLY A 41 1.00 6.02 -18.02
N ALA A 42 0.60 5.11 -18.91
CA ALA A 42 1.48 4.53 -19.94
C ALA A 42 2.01 5.61 -20.89
N GLY A 43 1.17 6.56 -21.31
CA GLY A 43 1.56 7.70 -22.13
C GLY A 43 2.61 8.58 -21.45
N ILE A 44 2.43 8.90 -20.17
CA ILE A 44 3.40 9.71 -19.40
C ILE A 44 4.77 9.00 -19.33
N VAL A 45 4.78 7.69 -19.08
CA VAL A 45 6.02 6.89 -19.05
C VAL A 45 6.70 6.88 -20.42
N ALA A 46 5.94 6.69 -21.51
CA ALA A 46 6.46 6.72 -22.87
C ALA A 46 7.04 8.10 -23.22
N ILE A 47 6.33 9.18 -22.91
CA ILE A 47 6.80 10.56 -23.11
C ILE A 47 8.07 10.81 -22.31
N HIS A 48 8.13 10.41 -21.04
CA HIS A 48 9.34 10.54 -20.23
C HIS A 48 10.51 9.77 -20.83
N ARG A 49 10.30 8.55 -21.33
CA ARG A 49 11.34 7.76 -21.98
C ARG A 49 11.86 8.44 -23.26
N ILE A 50 10.96 8.98 -24.08
CA ILE A 50 11.31 9.73 -25.28
C ILE A 50 12.13 10.97 -24.90
N LEU A 51 11.65 11.78 -23.96
CA LEU A 51 12.36 12.98 -23.48
C LEU A 51 13.72 12.65 -22.86
N SER A 52 13.83 11.56 -22.11
CA SER A 52 15.11 11.08 -21.55
C SER A 52 16.12 10.69 -22.64
N HIS A 53 15.67 10.19 -23.79
CA HIS A 53 16.54 9.89 -24.93
C HIS A 53 17.03 11.14 -25.66
N PHE A 54 16.19 12.18 -25.78
CA PHE A 54 16.54 13.42 -26.51
C PHE A 54 17.26 14.46 -25.65
N VAL A 55 16.91 14.56 -24.37
CA VAL A 55 17.51 15.50 -23.41
C VAL A 55 17.92 14.70 -22.16
N PRO A 56 19.08 14.04 -22.15
CA PRO A 56 19.46 13.16 -21.06
C PRO A 56 19.79 13.90 -19.75
N LYS A 57 20.11 15.20 -19.81
CA LYS A 57 20.43 16.04 -18.65
C LYS A 57 19.66 17.34 -18.68
N ILE A 58 18.90 17.61 -17.62
CA ILE A 58 18.32 18.92 -17.35
C ILE A 58 18.99 19.44 -16.08
N ARG A 59 19.73 20.57 -16.20
CA ARG A 59 20.36 21.29 -15.08
C ARG A 59 21.16 20.41 -14.09
N GLY A 60 21.90 19.42 -14.60
CA GLY A 60 22.77 18.56 -13.79
C GLY A 60 22.10 17.29 -13.25
N PHE A 61 20.77 17.17 -13.34
CA PHE A 61 20.06 15.92 -13.04
C PHE A 61 19.92 15.08 -14.31
N ALA A 62 20.33 13.82 -14.23
CA ALA A 62 20.11 12.84 -15.28
C ALA A 62 18.66 12.36 -15.20
N LEU A 63 17.87 12.60 -16.25
CA LEU A 63 16.48 12.15 -16.32
C LEU A 63 16.34 10.62 -16.29
N THR A 64 17.44 9.90 -16.50
CA THR A 64 17.53 8.44 -16.36
C THR A 64 17.46 7.94 -14.90
N GLU A 65 17.72 8.81 -13.91
CA GLU A 65 17.66 8.42 -12.50
C GLU A 65 16.22 8.43 -11.95
N VAL A 66 15.28 9.04 -12.68
CA VAL A 66 13.87 9.10 -12.28
C VAL A 66 13.11 7.92 -12.87
N ASN A 67 12.68 7.00 -12.00
CA ASN A 67 11.78 5.92 -12.38
C ASN A 67 10.32 6.41 -12.34
N MET A 68 9.86 7.00 -13.44
CA MET A 68 8.48 7.51 -13.57
C MET A 68 7.36 6.48 -13.32
N PRO A 69 7.45 5.22 -13.80
CA PRO A 69 6.50 4.18 -13.43
C PRO A 69 6.33 4.06 -11.91
N GLN A 70 7.45 4.05 -11.19
CA GLN A 70 7.46 3.91 -9.74
C GLN A 70 6.89 5.16 -9.06
N LEU A 71 7.23 6.35 -9.56
CA LEU A 71 6.69 7.62 -9.05
C LEU A 71 5.16 7.68 -9.17
N ILE A 72 4.61 7.33 -10.34
CA ILE A 72 3.17 7.34 -10.61
C ILE A 72 2.47 6.30 -9.73
N GLN A 73 3.03 5.10 -9.62
CA GLN A 73 2.48 4.03 -8.79
C GLN A 73 2.39 4.43 -7.30
N TRP A 74 3.44 5.06 -6.76
CA TRP A 74 3.46 5.48 -5.35
C TRP A 74 2.65 6.76 -5.11
N ALA A 75 2.55 7.66 -6.10
CA ALA A 75 1.67 8.82 -6.03
C ALA A 75 0.17 8.42 -5.98
N GLY A 76 -0.21 7.36 -6.70
CA GLY A 76 -1.58 6.80 -6.69
C GLY A 76 -1.86 5.80 -5.56
N TYR A 77 -0.89 5.50 -4.70
CA TYR A 77 -0.99 4.41 -3.73
C TYR A 77 -1.97 4.67 -2.59
N ILE A 78 -2.00 5.91 -2.10
CA ILE A 78 -2.85 6.34 -0.99
C ILE A 78 -4.36 6.20 -1.31
N PRO A 79 -4.87 6.71 -2.45
CA PRO A 79 -6.32 6.65 -2.72
C PRO A 79 -6.86 5.26 -3.12
N TYR A 80 -6.01 4.35 -3.65
CA TYR A 80 -6.50 3.07 -4.22
C TYR A 80 -6.34 1.87 -3.28
N ASN A 81 -5.26 1.79 -2.48
CA ASN A 81 -4.92 0.52 -1.79
C ASN A 81 -4.75 0.63 -0.26
N GLN A 82 -4.56 1.84 0.29
CA GLN A 82 -4.40 2.04 1.73
C GLN A 82 -5.05 3.35 2.20
N SER A 83 -6.28 3.27 2.70
CA SER A 83 -6.88 4.35 3.50
C SER A 83 -6.14 4.56 4.83
N GLN A 84 -5.36 3.58 5.27
CA GLN A 84 -4.58 3.62 6.52
C GLN A 84 -3.22 4.29 6.30
N THR A 85 -3.19 5.60 6.49
CA THR A 85 -1.96 6.42 6.45
C THR A 85 -0.92 6.05 7.50
N CYS A 86 -1.35 5.42 8.60
CA CYS A 86 -0.47 5.00 9.70
C CYS A 86 0.56 3.95 9.30
N ILE A 87 0.24 3.05 8.36
CA ILE A 87 1.18 2.04 7.84
C ILE A 87 2.24 2.72 6.98
N ILE A 88 1.85 3.70 6.16
CA ILE A 88 2.78 4.46 5.30
C ILE A 88 3.76 5.23 6.18
N PHE A 89 3.28 5.91 7.21
CA PHE A 89 4.12 6.62 8.17
C PHE A 89 5.10 5.68 8.89
N SER A 90 4.63 4.54 9.37
CA SER A 90 5.47 3.54 10.04
C SER A 90 6.53 2.97 9.08
N GLY A 91 6.15 2.69 7.83
CA GLY A 91 7.06 2.26 6.77
C GLY A 91 8.10 3.32 6.42
N MET A 92 7.72 4.59 6.37
CA MET A 92 8.65 5.70 6.16
C MET A 92 9.66 5.83 7.30
N ILE A 93 9.22 5.74 8.56
CA ILE A 93 10.12 5.76 9.72
C ILE A 93 11.08 4.58 9.67
N ALA A 94 10.57 3.38 9.46
CA ALA A 94 11.39 2.17 9.38
C ALA A 94 12.40 2.26 8.21
N GLY A 95 11.95 2.73 7.05
CA GLY A 95 12.79 2.96 5.88
C GLY A 95 13.86 4.01 6.12
N PHE A 96 13.53 5.12 6.77
CA PHE A 96 14.49 6.15 7.13
C PHE A 96 15.50 5.62 8.16
N PHE A 97 15.05 4.95 9.21
CA PHE A 97 15.95 4.33 10.19
C PHE A 97 16.90 3.30 9.54
N ALA A 98 16.37 2.44 8.68
CA ALA A 98 17.12 1.46 7.90
C ALA A 98 18.17 2.10 6.98
N GLN A 99 17.72 2.99 6.10
CA GLN A 99 18.51 3.51 4.99
C GLN A 99 19.37 4.72 5.38
N PHE A 100 18.90 5.56 6.29
CA PHE A 100 19.63 6.74 6.74
C PHE A 100 20.50 6.44 7.98
N TYR A 101 19.96 5.79 9.01
CA TYR A 101 20.72 5.55 10.25
C TYR A 101 21.59 4.28 10.15
N LEU A 102 21.00 3.11 9.95
CA LEU A 102 21.75 1.84 9.96
C LEU A 102 22.80 1.79 8.86
N ARG A 103 22.46 2.20 7.63
CA ARG A 103 23.38 2.15 6.49
C ARG A 103 24.58 3.08 6.66
N ASN A 104 24.40 4.31 7.16
CA ASN A 104 25.47 5.31 7.25
C ASN A 104 26.27 5.21 8.56
N TYR A 105 25.62 4.97 9.70
CA TYR A 105 26.28 5.01 11.02
C TYR A 105 26.66 3.62 11.54
N LYS A 106 26.00 2.53 11.10
CA LYS A 106 26.26 1.15 11.54
C LYS A 106 26.27 0.14 10.37
N PRO A 107 27.14 0.30 9.36
CA PRO A 107 27.09 -0.48 8.13
C PRO A 107 27.31 -1.99 8.32
N ARG A 108 28.07 -2.41 9.34
CA ARG A 108 28.26 -3.84 9.67
C ARG A 108 26.94 -4.50 10.08
N ILE A 109 26.17 -3.84 10.95
CA ILE A 109 24.87 -4.36 11.39
C ILE A 109 23.89 -4.43 10.22
N PHE A 110 23.89 -3.39 9.38
CA PHE A 110 23.04 -3.35 8.20
C PHE A 110 23.37 -4.48 7.21
N LYS A 111 24.65 -4.73 6.94
CA LYS A 111 25.04 -5.78 5.98
C LYS A 111 24.78 -7.18 6.51
N ASP A 112 25.11 -7.44 7.77
CA ASP A 112 25.15 -8.79 8.31
C ASP A 112 23.78 -9.26 8.84
N TYR A 113 22.96 -8.34 9.39
CA TYR A 113 21.73 -8.72 10.09
C TYR A 113 20.44 -8.21 9.45
N MET A 114 20.48 -7.15 8.63
CA MET A 114 19.25 -6.49 8.17
C MET A 114 18.32 -7.46 7.45
N TYR A 115 18.86 -8.27 6.53
CA TYR A 115 18.08 -9.22 5.74
C TYR A 115 17.47 -10.33 6.63
N LEU A 116 18.26 -10.83 7.60
CA LEU A 116 17.82 -11.85 8.55
C LEU A 116 16.71 -11.30 9.45
N VAL A 117 16.88 -10.10 9.98
CA VAL A 117 15.90 -9.43 10.83
C VAL A 117 14.61 -9.19 10.05
N THR A 118 14.68 -8.66 8.83
CA THR A 118 13.47 -8.45 8.01
C THR A 118 12.73 -9.75 7.73
N GLY A 119 13.44 -10.84 7.40
CA GLY A 119 12.81 -12.14 7.18
C GLY A 119 12.20 -12.73 8.45
N ALA A 120 12.86 -12.56 9.60
CA ALA A 120 12.34 -13.01 10.89
C ALA A 120 11.07 -12.23 11.29
N PHE A 121 11.04 -10.92 11.09
CA PHE A 121 9.85 -10.09 11.34
C PHE A 121 8.68 -10.45 10.43
N ASP A 122 8.95 -10.69 9.14
CA ASP A 122 7.92 -11.12 8.18
C ASP A 122 7.31 -12.48 8.59
N GLY A 123 8.16 -13.48 8.86
CA GLY A 123 7.72 -14.79 9.32
C GLY A 123 6.99 -14.75 10.67
N ALA A 124 7.47 -13.96 11.63
CA ALA A 124 6.83 -13.79 12.93
C ALA A 124 5.44 -13.16 12.79
N SER A 125 5.29 -12.15 11.92
CA SER A 125 3.99 -11.52 11.66
C SER A 125 2.97 -12.51 11.10
N LEU A 126 3.38 -13.34 10.14
CA LEU A 126 2.55 -14.39 9.54
C LEU A 126 2.20 -15.49 10.56
N PHE A 127 3.14 -15.86 11.42
CA PHE A 127 2.91 -16.83 12.48
C PHE A 127 1.91 -16.32 13.53
N VAL A 128 2.03 -15.05 13.93
CA VAL A 128 1.05 -14.41 14.83
C VAL A 128 -0.32 -14.33 14.16
N LEU A 129 -0.38 -13.95 12.88
CA LEU A 129 -1.64 -13.93 12.11
C LEU A 129 -2.27 -15.31 12.01
N PHE A 130 -1.47 -16.36 11.84
CA PHE A 130 -1.95 -17.74 11.85
C PHE A 130 -2.61 -18.10 13.19
N ILE A 131 -1.91 -17.86 14.31
CA ILE A 131 -2.46 -18.10 15.65
C ILE A 131 -3.74 -17.27 15.88
N LEU A 132 -3.72 -16.00 15.50
CA LEU A 132 -4.84 -15.08 15.67
C LEU A 132 -6.05 -15.49 14.81
N SER A 133 -5.80 -16.08 13.65
CA SER A 133 -6.86 -16.58 12.77
C SER A 133 -7.69 -17.68 13.43
N PHE A 134 -7.03 -18.62 14.11
CA PHE A 134 -7.71 -19.72 14.82
C PHE A 134 -8.29 -19.29 16.17
N SER A 135 -7.62 -18.39 16.89
CA SER A 135 -8.02 -18.00 18.25
C SER A 135 -9.08 -16.89 18.31
N VAL A 136 -9.03 -15.92 17.39
CA VAL A 136 -9.82 -14.69 17.46
C VAL A 136 -10.64 -14.45 16.19
N PHE A 137 -10.12 -14.74 15.00
CA PHE A 137 -10.82 -14.46 13.73
C PHE A 137 -11.82 -15.52 13.29
N GLY A 138 -12.03 -16.56 14.11
CA GLY A 138 -13.10 -17.52 13.88
C GLY A 138 -12.79 -18.62 12.88
N ALA A 139 -11.54 -18.80 12.44
CA ALA A 139 -11.17 -19.99 11.67
C ALA A 139 -11.41 -21.30 12.47
N GLY A 140 -11.37 -21.22 13.81
CA GLY A 140 -11.77 -22.29 14.73
C GLY A 140 -13.22 -22.24 15.20
N GLY A 141 -14.09 -21.44 14.58
CA GLY A 141 -15.53 -21.36 14.89
C GLY A 141 -15.95 -20.34 15.96
N ARG A 142 -15.04 -19.87 16.82
CA ARG A 142 -15.31 -18.80 17.80
C ARG A 142 -14.67 -17.48 17.37
N THR A 143 -15.47 -16.44 17.18
CA THR A 143 -14.99 -15.08 16.88
C THR A 143 -15.02 -14.22 18.14
N VAL A 144 -13.92 -13.55 18.47
CA VAL A 144 -13.87 -12.57 19.58
C VAL A 144 -13.75 -11.16 19.00
N PRO A 145 -14.78 -10.30 19.15
CA PRO A 145 -14.73 -8.93 18.62
C PRO A 145 -13.64 -8.10 19.32
N PHE A 146 -12.96 -7.21 18.59
CA PHE A 146 -12.01 -6.26 19.19
C PHE A 146 -12.76 -5.32 20.15
N PRO A 147 -12.24 -5.05 21.36
CA PRO A 147 -12.86 -4.09 22.27
C PRO A 147 -13.00 -2.69 21.65
N ALA A 148 -14.09 -1.99 21.96
CA ALA A 148 -14.25 -0.60 21.59
C ALA A 148 -13.29 0.27 22.42
N TRP A 149 -12.50 1.11 21.77
CA TRP A 149 -11.67 2.13 22.44
C TRP A 149 -11.43 3.31 21.50
N TRP A 150 -10.77 4.37 21.98
CA TRP A 150 -10.62 5.61 21.20
C TRP A 150 -10.03 5.40 19.79
N GLY A 151 -9.07 4.50 19.59
CA GLY A 151 -8.51 4.19 18.27
C GLY A 151 -9.22 3.07 17.50
N ASN A 152 -10.29 2.50 18.05
CA ASN A 152 -11.11 1.46 17.43
C ASN A 152 -12.58 1.70 17.79
N SER A 153 -13.21 2.65 17.08
CA SER A 153 -14.62 2.92 17.28
C SER A 153 -15.46 1.71 16.85
N ALA A 154 -16.28 1.18 17.76
CA ALA A 154 -17.24 0.13 17.44
C ALA A 154 -18.47 0.66 16.67
N THR A 155 -18.62 1.99 16.59
CA THR A 155 -19.76 2.69 16.00
C THR A 155 -19.30 3.85 15.13
N GLY A 156 -19.55 3.78 13.83
CA GLY A 156 -19.15 4.81 12.86
C GLY A 156 -17.87 4.47 12.10
N ASN A 157 -17.24 5.49 11.49
CA ASN A 157 -15.99 5.35 10.75
C ASN A 157 -14.80 5.17 11.72
N LEU A 158 -13.81 4.36 11.33
CA LEU A 158 -12.57 4.15 12.13
C LEU A 158 -11.84 5.48 12.42
N ASP A 159 -11.99 6.44 11.52
CA ASP A 159 -11.25 7.71 11.51
C ASP A 159 -11.97 8.80 12.32
N HIS A 160 -13.10 8.47 12.98
CA HIS A 160 -14.03 9.40 13.64
C HIS A 160 -14.58 10.52 12.75
N CYS A 161 -14.29 10.48 11.45
CA CYS A 161 -14.87 11.41 10.50
C CYS A 161 -16.39 11.15 10.35
N PRO A 162 -17.20 12.21 10.23
CA PRO A 162 -18.62 12.06 9.94
C PRO A 162 -18.81 11.29 8.63
N SER A 163 -19.79 10.40 8.60
CA SER A 163 -20.22 9.74 7.35
C SER A 163 -20.73 10.81 6.39
N ALA A 164 -20.25 10.79 5.14
CA ALA A 164 -20.90 11.57 4.09
C ALA A 164 -22.34 11.09 3.97
N GLU A 165 -23.29 12.00 4.15
CA GLU A 165 -24.72 11.82 3.84
C GLU A 165 -24.93 11.51 2.35
#